data_AF-A0A2E4GKD2-F1
#
_entry.id   AF-A0A2E4GKD2-F1
#
_cell.length_a   1.000
_cell.length_b   1.000
_cell.length_c   1.000
_cell.angle_alpha   90.00
_cell.angle_beta   90.00
_cell.angle_gamma   90.00
#
_symmetry.space_group_name_H-M   'P 1'
#
loop_
_entity.id
_entity.type
_entity.pdbx_description
1 polymer ?
#
loop_
_entity_poly.entity_id
_entity_poly.type
_entity_poly.pdbx_seq_one_letter_code
_entity_poly.pdbx_strand_id
1 'polypeptide(L)'
;MVNPIKPSSFNKRSFLYRTHDKSGGEFMEENGFAVPMNYGKSSVNEVKLAHQMGIADLSHLSRTGFKGWQASHWLSSQNCKFDDESNFSYLQDTKARILRLSPSEFVVVGNILGNDNLVNELNTTWYSIQVDGVYLVPRSDTNCWLKITGTHAPSMLAKVCAVDLRPQFFPDGAVAQTNIARLNCIITRHDVGLATTYDILTDCASADYFWLALLDAMDEFSGGPVGISAIRMLAGNPGELDGGAAGKN
;
A
#
# COMPACT_ATOMS: atom_id res chain seq x y z
N MET A 1 -32.13 -3.40 -7.09
CA MET A 1 -30.75 -3.50 -7.59
C MET A 1 -29.97 -2.35 -6.98
N VAL A 2 -28.91 -2.63 -6.24
CA VAL A 2 -27.99 -1.59 -5.76
C VAL A 2 -27.22 -1.10 -6.99
N ASN A 3 -27.17 0.22 -7.20
CA ASN A 3 -26.40 0.77 -8.30
C ASN A 3 -24.91 0.44 -8.10
N PRO A 4 -24.19 0.00 -9.14
CA PRO A 4 -22.78 -0.29 -9.02
C PRO A 4 -22.02 0.97 -8.58
N ILE A 5 -21.14 0.81 -7.59
CA ILE A 5 -20.27 1.86 -7.10
C ILE A 5 -19.35 2.29 -8.24
N LYS A 6 -19.30 3.60 -8.51
CA LYS A 6 -18.42 4.20 -9.52
C LYS A 6 -17.47 5.18 -8.87
N PRO A 7 -16.18 5.21 -9.26
CA PRO A 7 -15.24 6.21 -8.75
C PRO A 7 -15.69 7.66 -8.96
N SER A 8 -16.44 7.93 -10.03
CA SER A 8 -16.98 9.25 -10.30
C SER A 8 -17.98 9.74 -9.23
N SER A 9 -18.56 8.84 -8.44
CA SER A 9 -19.51 9.16 -7.38
C SER A 9 -18.85 9.66 -6.08
N PHE A 10 -17.52 9.64 -6.00
CA PHE A 10 -16.76 10.03 -4.82
C PHE A 10 -15.87 11.24 -5.10
N ASN A 11 -15.64 12.04 -4.05
CA ASN A 11 -14.70 13.17 -4.07
C ASN A 11 -13.25 12.69 -4.09
N LYS A 12 -12.95 11.59 -3.39
CA LYS A 12 -11.64 10.95 -3.42
C LYS A 12 -11.63 9.82 -4.44
N ARG A 13 -10.55 9.73 -5.20
CA ARG A 13 -10.34 8.72 -6.24
C ARG A 13 -8.90 8.29 -6.20
N SER A 14 -8.66 7.01 -6.45
CA SER A 14 -7.31 6.56 -6.78
C SER A 14 -6.80 7.32 -8.00
N PHE A 15 -5.48 7.55 -8.04
CA PHE A 15 -4.79 8.06 -9.23
C PHE A 15 -4.99 7.16 -10.47
N LEU A 16 -5.29 5.87 -10.24
CA LEU A 16 -5.51 4.83 -11.24
C LEU A 16 -6.99 4.57 -11.55
N TYR A 17 -7.93 5.36 -11.04
CA TYR A 17 -9.35 5.01 -11.12
C TYR A 17 -9.88 4.76 -12.54
N ARG A 18 -9.35 5.48 -13.55
CA ARG A 18 -9.73 5.27 -14.96
C ARG A 18 -9.16 3.97 -15.51
N THR A 19 -7.96 3.61 -15.09
CA THR A 19 -7.30 2.36 -15.46
C THR A 19 -8.06 1.19 -14.87
N HIS A 20 -8.45 1.28 -13.60
CA HIS A 20 -9.27 0.27 -12.94
C HIS A 20 -10.63 0.07 -13.61
N ASP A 21 -11.33 1.14 -13.96
CA ASP A 21 -12.62 1.10 -14.65
C ASP A 21 -12.51 0.42 -16.03
N LYS A 22 -11.46 0.76 -16.79
CA LYS A 22 -11.17 0.13 -18.10
C LYS A 22 -10.78 -1.34 -17.99
N SER A 23 -10.14 -1.73 -16.89
CA SER A 23 -9.71 -3.11 -16.63
C SER A 23 -10.81 -4.00 -16.04
N GLY A 24 -12.05 -3.52 -15.95
CA GLY A 24 -13.19 -4.29 -15.43
C GLY A 24 -13.22 -4.38 -13.92
N GLY A 25 -12.64 -3.39 -13.21
CA GLY A 25 -12.70 -3.32 -11.76
C GLY A 25 -14.14 -3.23 -11.25
N GLU A 26 -14.51 -4.12 -10.33
CA GLU A 26 -15.73 -4.01 -9.54
C GLU A 26 -15.40 -3.28 -8.25
N PHE A 27 -16.12 -2.20 -7.93
CA PHE A 27 -15.72 -1.30 -6.85
C PHE A 27 -16.53 -1.51 -5.57
N MET A 28 -15.86 -1.30 -4.44
CA MET A 28 -16.47 -1.08 -3.12
C MET A 28 -16.05 0.29 -2.56
N GLU A 29 -16.78 0.80 -1.57
CA GLU A 29 -16.45 2.06 -0.91
C GLU A 29 -15.53 1.80 0.28
N GLU A 30 -14.39 2.51 0.34
CA GLU A 30 -13.51 2.53 1.50
C GLU A 30 -12.85 3.88 1.70
N ASN A 31 -12.88 4.41 2.92
CA ASN A 31 -12.26 5.68 3.30
C ASN A 31 -12.68 6.87 2.40
N GLY A 32 -13.88 6.80 1.82
CA GLY A 32 -14.43 7.76 0.86
C GLY A 32 -13.92 7.57 -0.58
N PHE A 33 -13.24 6.46 -0.89
CA PHE A 33 -12.79 6.08 -2.22
C PHE A 33 -13.66 4.95 -2.77
N ALA A 34 -13.87 4.93 -4.10
CA ALA A 34 -14.20 3.68 -4.77
C ALA A 34 -12.90 2.92 -5.07
N VAL A 35 -12.76 1.72 -4.51
CA VAL A 35 -11.58 0.86 -4.64
C VAL A 35 -11.93 -0.45 -5.35
N PRO A 36 -11.06 -0.97 -6.24
CA PRO A 36 -11.31 -2.25 -6.89
C PRO A 36 -11.36 -3.38 -5.85
N MET A 37 -12.55 -3.91 -5.63
CA MET A 37 -12.81 -5.10 -4.81
C MET A 37 -12.26 -6.34 -5.51
N ASN A 38 -12.46 -6.43 -6.83
CA ASN A 38 -11.97 -7.47 -7.74
C ASN A 38 -11.92 -6.92 -9.19
N TYR A 39 -11.49 -7.74 -10.15
CA TYR A 39 -11.46 -7.48 -11.59
C TYR A 39 -12.24 -8.55 -12.39
N GLY A 40 -13.43 -8.92 -11.90
CA GLY A 40 -14.36 -9.85 -12.54
C GLY A 40 -14.01 -11.34 -12.43
N LYS A 41 -12.92 -11.68 -11.73
CA LYS A 41 -12.56 -13.07 -11.39
C LYS A 41 -13.17 -13.46 -10.05
N SER A 42 -13.42 -14.76 -9.84
CA SER A 42 -13.83 -15.25 -8.52
C SER A 42 -12.74 -14.98 -7.47
N SER A 43 -13.15 -14.78 -6.21
CA SER A 43 -12.21 -14.50 -5.10
C SER A 43 -11.11 -15.54 -5.00
N VAL A 44 -11.43 -16.83 -5.21
CA VAL A 44 -10.46 -17.93 -5.23
C VAL A 44 -9.41 -17.75 -6.33
N ASN A 45 -9.81 -17.31 -7.52
CA ASN A 45 -8.90 -17.12 -8.64
C ASN A 45 -8.01 -15.89 -8.45
N GLU A 46 -8.52 -14.81 -7.87
CA GLU A 46 -7.69 -13.65 -7.54
C GLU A 46 -6.71 -13.93 -6.40
N VAL A 47 -7.11 -14.70 -5.38
CA VAL A 47 -6.18 -15.14 -4.33
C VAL A 47 -5.07 -16.02 -4.91
N LYS A 48 -5.40 -16.94 -5.82
CA LYS A 48 -4.39 -17.74 -6.55
C LYS A 48 -3.45 -16.85 -7.36
N LEU A 49 -4.00 -15.88 -8.09
CA LEU A 49 -3.19 -14.91 -8.84
C LEU A 49 -2.30 -14.10 -7.90
N ALA A 50 -2.81 -13.64 -6.77
CA ALA A 50 -2.05 -12.89 -5.79
C ALA A 50 -0.93 -13.72 -5.13
N HIS A 51 -1.13 -15.03 -4.95
CA HIS A 51 -0.07 -15.96 -4.52
C HIS A 51 1.01 -16.18 -5.58
N GLN A 52 0.66 -16.12 -6.87
CA GLN A 52 1.59 -16.31 -7.97
C GLN A 52 2.31 -15.01 -8.35
N MET A 53 1.54 -14.02 -8.81
CA MET A 53 1.99 -12.70 -9.21
C MET A 53 0.80 -11.72 -9.29
N GLY A 54 0.56 -10.94 -8.23
CA GLY A 54 -0.52 -9.94 -8.18
C GLY A 54 0.00 -8.50 -8.04
N ILE A 55 -0.81 -7.55 -8.50
CA ILE A 55 -0.67 -6.13 -8.17
C ILE A 55 -2.00 -5.56 -7.68
N ALA A 56 -1.95 -4.84 -6.56
CA ALA A 56 -3.10 -4.15 -5.98
C ALA A 56 -2.79 -2.67 -5.75
N ASP A 57 -3.81 -1.84 -5.88
CA ASP A 57 -3.74 -0.41 -5.58
C ASP A 57 -4.27 -0.12 -4.17
N LEU A 58 -3.39 0.35 -3.31
CA LEU A 58 -3.65 0.69 -1.92
C LEU A 58 -3.65 2.21 -1.67
N SER A 59 -3.77 3.02 -2.72
CA SER A 59 -3.71 4.49 -2.62
C SER A 59 -4.84 5.10 -1.77
N HIS A 60 -5.89 4.33 -1.47
CA HIS A 60 -6.97 4.68 -0.54
C HIS A 60 -6.56 4.62 0.94
N LEU A 61 -5.47 3.92 1.27
CA LEU A 61 -4.96 3.82 2.64
C LEU A 61 -4.21 5.08 3.04
N SER A 62 -4.32 5.44 4.32
CA SER A 62 -3.67 6.61 4.88
C SER A 62 -2.15 6.47 4.86
N ARG A 63 -1.45 7.58 4.57
CA ARG A 63 0.01 7.64 4.63
C ARG A 63 0.49 9.06 4.89
N THR A 64 1.58 9.19 5.66
CA THR A 64 2.22 10.48 5.92
C THR A 64 3.73 10.30 6.04
N GLY A 65 4.48 11.38 6.16
CA GLY A 65 5.91 11.34 6.37
C GLY A 65 6.37 12.47 7.27
N PHE A 66 7.51 12.26 7.91
CA PHE A 66 8.14 13.25 8.78
C PHE A 66 9.63 13.28 8.52
N LYS A 67 10.19 14.49 8.46
CA LYS A 67 11.62 14.74 8.32
C LYS A 67 12.14 15.68 9.40
N GLY A 68 13.44 15.62 9.67
CA GLY A 68 14.13 16.60 10.51
C GLY A 68 14.83 16.00 11.73
N TRP A 69 15.70 16.78 12.35
CA TRP A 69 16.59 16.31 13.41
C TRP A 69 15.86 15.89 14.70
N GLN A 70 14.60 16.32 14.88
CA GLN A 70 13.75 15.91 16.01
C GLN A 70 12.70 14.86 15.62
N ALA A 71 12.62 14.44 14.36
CA ALA A 71 11.54 13.57 13.89
C ALA A 71 11.47 12.23 14.65
N SER A 72 12.63 11.60 14.89
CA SER A 72 12.71 10.37 15.69
C SER A 72 12.18 10.58 17.11
N HIS A 73 12.70 11.58 17.83
CA HIS A 73 12.27 11.85 19.21
C HIS A 73 10.78 12.20 19.29
N TRP A 74 10.27 12.97 18.34
CA TRP A 74 8.86 13.32 18.28
C TRP A 74 7.98 12.10 18.01
N LEU A 75 8.30 11.25 17.04
CA LEU A 75 7.53 10.03 16.79
C LEU A 75 7.51 9.10 18.01
N SER A 76 8.65 8.94 18.70
CA SER A 76 8.72 8.18 19.95
C SER A 76 7.82 8.79 21.04
N SER A 77 7.74 10.13 21.15
CA SER A 77 6.85 10.78 22.11
C SER A 77 5.36 10.64 21.76
N GLN A 78 5.04 10.29 20.51
CA GLN A 78 3.70 9.89 20.06
C GLN A 78 3.42 8.38 20.24
N ASN A 79 4.24 7.68 21.03
CA ASN A 79 4.16 6.22 21.27
C ASN A 79 4.39 5.35 20.02
N CYS A 80 5.01 5.88 18.96
CA CYS A 80 5.41 5.06 17.82
C CYS A 80 6.61 4.18 18.21
N LYS A 81 6.54 2.88 17.86
CA LYS A 81 7.56 1.87 18.17
C LYS A 81 8.48 1.65 16.97
N PHE A 82 9.77 1.86 17.13
CA PHE A 82 10.79 1.56 16.13
C PHE A 82 12.18 1.56 16.78
N ASP A 83 13.13 0.84 16.19
CA ASP A 83 14.53 0.81 16.63
C ASP A 83 15.39 1.81 15.83
N ASP A 84 16.69 1.84 16.11
CA ASP A 84 17.65 2.74 15.48
C ASP A 84 18.07 2.39 14.06
N GLU A 85 17.74 1.18 13.60
CA GLU A 85 18.06 0.72 12.26
C GLU A 85 17.29 1.52 11.20
N SER A 86 18.05 2.09 10.26
CA SER A 86 17.48 2.74 9.08
C SER A 86 17.25 1.72 7.98
N ASN A 87 16.44 2.07 6.99
CA ASN A 87 16.01 1.18 5.92
C ASN A 87 15.23 -0.04 6.45
N PHE A 88 14.43 0.16 7.49
CA PHE A 88 13.62 -0.87 8.09
C PHE A 88 12.22 -0.36 8.45
N SER A 89 11.24 -1.26 8.49
CA SER A 89 9.85 -0.96 8.80
C SER A 89 9.39 -1.69 10.05
N TYR A 90 8.70 -0.94 10.92
CA TYR A 90 8.32 -1.37 12.26
C TYR A 90 6.80 -1.42 12.38
N LEU A 91 6.29 -2.62 12.72
CA LEU A 91 4.87 -2.86 12.92
C LEU A 91 4.38 -2.24 14.23
N GLN A 92 3.29 -1.49 14.14
CA GLN A 92 2.62 -0.92 15.31
C GLN A 92 1.52 -1.86 15.82
N ASP A 93 1.04 -1.62 17.05
CA ASP A 93 -0.07 -2.39 17.63
C ASP A 93 -1.36 -2.24 16.81
N THR A 94 -1.55 -1.06 16.21
CA THR A 94 -2.64 -0.74 15.28
C THR A 94 -2.51 -1.40 13.91
N LYS A 95 -1.42 -2.16 13.67
CA LYS A 95 -1.02 -2.76 12.39
C LYS A 95 -0.59 -1.77 11.31
N ALA A 96 -0.61 -0.46 11.58
CA ALA A 96 0.14 0.52 10.81
C ALA A 96 1.65 0.21 10.85
N ARG A 97 2.42 0.82 9.95
CA ARG A 97 3.88 0.64 9.92
C ARG A 97 4.61 1.97 9.88
N ILE A 98 5.73 2.03 10.59
CA ILE A 98 6.71 3.12 10.53
C ILE A 98 7.88 2.63 9.68
N LEU A 99 8.08 3.21 8.50
CA LEU A 99 9.25 3.00 7.66
C LEU A 99 10.29 4.05 8.03
N ARG A 100 11.37 3.63 8.71
CA ARG A 100 12.52 4.49 9.01
C ARG A 100 13.46 4.47 7.82
N LEU A 101 13.47 5.53 7.00
CA LEU A 101 14.29 5.61 5.80
C LEU A 101 15.73 6.04 6.13
N SER A 102 15.86 6.93 7.12
CA SER A 102 17.13 7.39 7.66
C SER A 102 16.94 7.78 9.14
N PRO A 103 17.99 8.20 9.87
CA PRO A 103 17.84 8.67 11.25
C PRO A 103 16.85 9.86 11.41
N SER A 104 16.59 10.60 10.33
CA SER A 104 15.77 11.82 10.35
C SER A 104 14.67 11.82 9.29
N GLU A 105 14.36 10.67 8.66
CA GLU A 105 13.30 10.56 7.66
C GLU A 105 12.46 9.31 7.87
N PHE A 106 11.16 9.52 7.98
CA PHE A 106 10.18 8.50 8.29
C PHE A 106 8.99 8.60 7.34
N VAL A 107 8.41 7.44 7.02
CA VAL A 107 7.09 7.32 6.39
C VAL A 107 6.22 6.48 7.29
N VAL A 108 4.98 6.90 7.49
CA VAL A 108 3.97 6.15 8.25
C VAL A 108 2.89 5.73 7.27
N VAL A 109 2.60 4.43 7.23
CA VAL A 109 1.57 3.86 6.36
C VAL A 109 0.53 3.13 7.19
N GLY A 110 -0.74 3.26 6.81
CA GLY A 110 -1.85 2.58 7.46
C GLY A 110 -1.93 1.08 7.15
N ASN A 111 -3.00 0.46 7.62
CA ASN A 111 -3.28 -0.97 7.56
C ASN A 111 -4.36 -1.29 6.52
N ILE A 112 -4.13 -2.34 5.72
CA ILE A 112 -5.09 -2.81 4.72
C ILE A 112 -6.35 -3.46 5.31
N LEU A 113 -6.29 -3.94 6.55
CA LEU A 113 -7.46 -4.52 7.23
C LEU A 113 -8.43 -3.45 7.76
N GLY A 114 -8.12 -2.16 7.56
CA GLY A 114 -8.90 -1.05 8.10
C GLY A 114 -8.74 -0.88 9.61
N ASN A 115 -9.16 0.27 10.11
CA ASN A 115 -9.27 0.64 11.54
C ASN A 115 -8.03 1.22 12.25
N ASP A 116 -6.94 1.58 11.56
CA ASP A 116 -5.90 2.39 12.21
C ASP A 116 -6.12 3.89 12.00
N ASN A 117 -5.99 4.65 13.08
CA ASN A 117 -6.08 6.12 13.06
C ASN A 117 -4.72 6.79 13.21
N LEU A 118 -3.62 6.02 13.29
CA LEU A 118 -2.30 6.54 13.65
C LEU A 118 -1.85 7.67 12.73
N VAL A 119 -2.02 7.51 11.40
CA VAL A 119 -1.66 8.56 10.44
C VAL A 119 -2.44 9.86 10.68
N ASN A 120 -3.74 9.75 10.97
CA ASN A 120 -4.59 10.91 11.22
C ASN A 120 -4.25 11.58 12.56
N GLU A 121 -3.98 10.79 13.59
CA GLU A 121 -3.56 11.27 14.92
C GLU A 121 -2.23 12.02 14.82
N LEU A 122 -1.22 11.44 14.17
CA LEU A 122 0.09 12.07 13.98
C LEU A 122 -0.01 13.40 13.21
N ASN A 123 -0.78 13.41 12.11
CA ASN A 123 -0.99 14.64 11.34
C ASN A 123 -1.70 15.71 12.17
N THR A 124 -2.78 15.35 12.88
CA THR A 124 -3.56 16.27 13.72
C THR A 124 -2.69 16.87 14.82
N THR A 125 -1.92 16.02 15.51
CA THR A 125 -1.01 16.48 16.56
C THR A 125 0.03 17.42 15.99
N TRP A 126 0.69 17.06 14.88
CA TRP A 126 1.71 17.90 14.27
C TRP A 126 1.16 19.28 13.85
N TYR A 127 -0.01 19.34 13.21
CA TYR A 127 -0.65 20.61 12.84
C TYR A 127 -1.01 21.48 14.05
N SER A 128 -1.30 20.87 15.20
CA SER A 128 -1.69 21.59 16.41
C SER A 128 -0.50 22.22 17.14
N ILE A 129 0.65 21.56 17.15
CA ILE A 129 1.80 21.98 17.97
C ILE A 129 2.99 22.51 17.17
N GLN A 130 3.13 22.09 15.89
CA GLN A 130 4.23 22.46 14.98
C GLN A 130 5.61 22.44 15.65
N VAL A 131 6.10 21.24 15.98
CA VAL A 131 7.37 21.06 16.70
C VAL A 131 8.56 21.49 15.83
N ASP A 132 9.43 22.33 16.39
CA ASP A 132 10.67 22.72 15.72
C ASP A 132 11.56 21.49 15.44
N GLY A 133 12.21 21.50 14.26
CA GLY A 133 12.99 20.36 13.79
C GLY A 133 12.19 19.14 13.36
N VAL A 134 10.86 19.25 13.25
CA VAL A 134 9.97 18.21 12.69
C VAL A 134 9.15 18.80 11.55
N TYR A 135 9.37 18.32 10.34
CA TYR A 135 8.71 18.76 9.12
C TYR A 135 7.80 17.67 8.58
N LEU A 136 6.51 17.98 8.43
CA LEU A 136 5.56 17.12 7.75
C LEU A 136 5.92 17.00 6.27
N VAL A 137 5.90 15.78 5.76
CA VAL A 137 6.02 15.45 4.34
C VAL A 137 4.71 14.81 3.90
N PRO A 138 3.82 15.56 3.22
CA PRO A 138 2.56 14.99 2.74
C PRO A 138 2.82 13.83 1.77
N ARG A 139 2.21 12.67 2.04
CA ARG A 139 2.34 11.45 1.22
C ARG A 139 1.03 10.99 0.57
N SER A 140 -0.12 11.24 1.21
CA SER A 140 -1.43 10.79 0.71
C SER A 140 -1.77 11.36 -0.66
N ASP A 141 -1.46 12.63 -0.92
CA ASP A 141 -1.83 13.29 -2.18
C ASP A 141 -0.69 13.32 -3.21
N THR A 142 0.53 12.95 -2.80
CA THR A 142 1.74 13.04 -3.63
C THR A 142 2.26 11.67 -4.07
N ASN A 143 1.92 10.60 -3.35
CA ASN A 143 2.37 9.25 -3.71
C ASN A 143 1.19 8.34 -4.02
N CYS A 144 1.28 7.53 -5.08
CA CYS A 144 0.45 6.33 -5.19
C CYS A 144 1.08 5.20 -4.38
N TRP A 145 0.27 4.24 -3.95
CA TRP A 145 0.71 3.08 -3.20
C TRP A 145 0.27 1.80 -3.90
N LEU A 146 1.23 1.04 -4.42
CA LEU A 146 1.00 -0.25 -5.07
C LEU A 146 1.57 -1.37 -4.21
N LYS A 147 0.82 -2.46 -4.07
CA LYS A 147 1.29 -3.70 -3.45
C LYS A 147 1.53 -4.75 -4.53
N ILE A 148 2.73 -5.32 -4.52
CA ILE A 148 3.16 -6.41 -5.39
C ILE A 148 3.18 -7.69 -4.57
N THR A 149 2.53 -8.75 -5.03
CA THR A 149 2.39 -9.99 -4.26
C THR A 149 2.79 -11.22 -5.06
N GLY A 150 3.27 -12.24 -4.37
CA GLY A 150 3.35 -13.60 -4.89
C GLY A 150 4.77 -14.12 -5.04
N THR A 151 4.89 -15.41 -5.31
CA THR A 151 6.16 -16.14 -5.38
C THR A 151 7.09 -15.61 -6.46
N HIS A 152 6.56 -15.02 -7.53
CA HIS A 152 7.35 -14.43 -8.60
C HIS A 152 7.71 -12.95 -8.39
N ALA A 153 7.23 -12.30 -7.33
CA ALA A 153 7.45 -10.88 -7.09
C ALA A 153 8.93 -10.45 -7.09
N PRO A 154 9.88 -11.17 -6.43
CA PRO A 154 11.29 -10.81 -6.48
C PRO A 154 11.87 -10.88 -7.90
N SER A 155 11.54 -11.94 -8.65
CA SER A 155 12.02 -12.13 -10.03
C SER A 155 11.45 -11.09 -10.98
N MET A 156 10.16 -10.76 -10.83
CA MET A 156 9.50 -9.72 -11.61
C MET A 156 10.14 -8.34 -11.35
N LEU A 157 10.33 -7.99 -10.08
CA LEU A 157 10.92 -6.69 -9.72
C LEU A 157 12.38 -6.58 -10.16
N ALA A 158 13.14 -7.68 -10.24
CA ALA A 158 14.52 -7.67 -10.74
C ALA A 158 14.63 -7.21 -12.21
N LYS A 159 13.55 -7.31 -13.01
CA LYS A 159 13.50 -6.78 -14.38
C LYS A 159 13.55 -5.25 -14.42
N VAL A 160 13.09 -4.59 -13.36
CA VAL A 160 12.80 -3.15 -13.34
C VAL A 160 13.43 -2.41 -12.15
N CYS A 161 14.09 -3.12 -11.23
CA CYS A 161 14.74 -2.60 -10.02
C CYS A 161 16.15 -3.19 -9.87
N ALA A 162 17.13 -2.34 -9.56
CA ALA A 162 18.52 -2.77 -9.39
C ALA A 162 18.84 -3.35 -8.00
N VAL A 163 17.97 -3.14 -7.01
CA VAL A 163 18.14 -3.70 -5.66
C VAL A 163 17.83 -5.18 -5.68
N ASP A 164 18.64 -5.98 -4.99
CA ASP A 164 18.37 -7.41 -4.81
C ASP A 164 17.26 -7.60 -3.78
N LEU A 165 16.05 -7.82 -4.29
CA LEU A 165 14.85 -7.96 -3.46
C LEU A 165 14.61 -9.39 -2.98
N ARG A 166 15.50 -10.35 -3.29
CA ARG A 166 15.31 -11.74 -2.86
C ARG A 166 15.32 -11.84 -1.33
N PRO A 167 14.53 -12.76 -0.73
CA PRO A 167 14.37 -12.82 0.71
C PRO A 167 15.65 -12.90 1.54
N GLN A 168 16.72 -13.51 1.02
CA GLN A 168 17.99 -13.60 1.71
C GLN A 168 18.79 -12.28 1.78
N PHE A 169 18.49 -11.30 0.90
CA PHE A 169 19.18 -10.01 0.82
C PHE A 169 18.27 -8.84 1.23
N PHE A 170 16.95 -9.03 1.12
CA PHE A 170 15.93 -8.08 1.50
C PHE A 170 14.94 -8.76 2.45
N PRO A 171 15.29 -8.88 3.74
CA PRO A 171 14.48 -9.59 4.73
C PRO A 171 13.12 -8.92 4.92
N ASP A 172 12.18 -9.62 5.54
CA ASP A 172 10.88 -9.04 5.87
C ASP A 172 11.05 -7.80 6.76
N GLY A 173 10.37 -6.71 6.39
CA GLY A 173 10.53 -5.41 7.02
C GLY A 173 11.59 -4.50 6.39
N ALA A 174 12.51 -5.02 5.56
CA ALA A 174 13.51 -4.19 4.88
C ALA A 174 12.87 -3.14 3.98
N VAL A 175 13.50 -1.97 3.92
CA VAL A 175 13.09 -0.81 3.11
C VAL A 175 14.24 -0.40 2.20
N ALA A 176 13.95 0.08 1.00
CA ALA A 176 14.93 0.75 0.14
C ALA A 176 14.30 1.96 -0.54
N GLN A 177 15.10 3.03 -0.63
CA GLN A 177 14.86 4.12 -1.58
C GLN A 177 15.64 3.81 -2.85
N THR A 178 14.93 3.55 -3.95
CA THR A 178 15.53 3.05 -5.19
C THR A 178 14.75 3.54 -6.41
N ASN A 179 15.22 3.17 -7.60
CA ASN A 179 14.48 3.36 -8.84
C ASN A 179 13.80 2.05 -9.27
N ILE A 180 12.50 2.12 -9.56
CA ILE A 180 11.74 1.03 -10.17
C ILE A 180 11.10 1.56 -11.45
N ALA A 181 11.35 0.91 -12.59
CA ALA A 181 10.89 1.38 -13.89
C ALA A 181 11.19 2.88 -14.14
N ARG A 182 12.41 3.32 -13.76
CA ARG A 182 12.91 4.70 -13.88
C ARG A 182 12.25 5.74 -12.97
N LEU A 183 11.39 5.33 -12.04
CA LEU A 183 10.78 6.22 -11.05
C LEU A 183 11.43 6.06 -9.67
N ASN A 184 11.58 7.17 -8.96
CA ASN A 184 11.99 7.13 -7.56
C ASN A 184 10.88 6.48 -6.73
N CYS A 185 11.25 5.44 -5.99
CA CYS A 185 10.33 4.64 -5.19
C CYS A 185 10.89 4.40 -3.79
N ILE A 186 9.98 4.34 -2.83
CA ILE A 186 10.24 3.66 -1.55
C ILE A 186 9.61 2.28 -1.69
N ILE A 187 10.42 1.23 -1.56
CA ILE A 187 9.95 -0.15 -1.52
C ILE A 187 10.19 -0.74 -0.14
N THR A 188 9.19 -1.39 0.44
CA THR A 188 9.34 -2.17 1.67
C THR A 188 8.82 -3.58 1.46
N ARG A 189 9.51 -4.57 2.01
CA ARG A 189 8.97 -5.94 2.05
C ARG A 189 8.10 -6.08 3.29
N HIS A 190 6.93 -6.67 3.08
CA HIS A 190 6.02 -7.04 4.14
C HIS A 190 5.24 -8.27 3.70
N ASP A 191 5.65 -9.44 4.15
CA ASP A 191 4.99 -10.67 3.73
C ASP A 191 3.58 -10.74 4.33
N VAL A 192 2.62 -11.22 3.52
CA VAL A 192 1.20 -11.32 3.90
C VAL A 192 0.80 -12.78 3.83
N GLY A 193 0.53 -13.39 4.98
CA GLY A 193 0.33 -14.82 5.08
C GLY A 193 1.57 -15.58 4.64
N LEU A 194 1.43 -16.43 3.62
CA LEU A 194 2.56 -17.15 3.00
C LEU A 194 3.08 -16.47 1.72
N ALA A 195 2.51 -15.34 1.32
CA ALA A 195 2.90 -14.63 0.12
C ALA A 195 4.01 -13.62 0.43
N THR A 196 5.10 -13.68 -0.33
CA THR A 196 6.08 -12.59 -0.35
C THR A 196 5.44 -11.36 -0.98
N THR A 197 5.46 -10.22 -0.27
CA THR A 197 4.88 -8.99 -0.80
C THR A 197 5.74 -7.76 -0.59
N TYR A 198 5.58 -6.80 -1.49
CA TYR A 198 6.29 -5.53 -1.49
C TYR A 198 5.30 -4.39 -1.61
N ASP A 199 5.43 -3.41 -0.72
CA ASP A 199 4.74 -2.14 -0.80
C ASP A 199 5.63 -1.11 -1.48
N ILE A 200 5.11 -0.47 -2.51
CA ILE A 200 5.82 0.53 -3.32
C ILE A 200 5.07 1.85 -3.25
N LEU A 201 5.75 2.87 -2.76
CA LEU A 201 5.31 4.26 -2.80
C LEU A 201 6.10 5.01 -3.87
N THR A 202 5.42 5.64 -4.82
CA THR A 202 6.03 6.48 -5.86
C THR A 202 5.15 7.67 -6.20
N ASP A 203 5.67 8.62 -6.96
CA ASP A 203 4.96 9.85 -7.35
C ASP A 203 3.64 9.57 -8.06
N CYS A 204 2.56 10.21 -7.59
CA CYS A 204 1.20 9.95 -8.06
C CYS A 204 0.98 10.42 -9.51
N ALA A 205 1.72 11.42 -9.98
CA ALA A 205 1.60 11.92 -11.34
C ALA A 205 2.05 10.88 -12.39
N SER A 206 2.86 9.90 -11.98
CA SER A 206 3.35 8.82 -12.84
C SER A 206 2.63 7.48 -12.60
N ALA A 207 1.52 7.47 -11.84
CA ALA A 207 0.85 6.24 -11.42
C ALA A 207 0.42 5.36 -12.61
N ASP A 208 -0.26 5.93 -13.63
CA ASP A 208 -0.71 5.18 -14.80
C ASP A 208 0.45 4.55 -15.58
N TYR A 209 1.54 5.31 -15.79
CA TYR A 209 2.75 4.78 -16.42
C TYR A 209 3.34 3.64 -15.61
N PHE A 210 3.49 3.85 -14.29
CA PHE A 210 4.11 2.88 -13.41
C PHE A 210 3.32 1.57 -13.34
N TRP A 211 1.99 1.67 -13.24
CA TRP A 211 1.10 0.52 -13.27
C TRP A 211 1.25 -0.29 -14.56
N LEU A 212 1.23 0.36 -15.72
CA LEU A 212 1.39 -0.32 -17.01
C LEU A 212 2.79 -0.95 -17.16
N ALA A 213 3.84 -0.27 -16.71
CA ALA A 213 5.20 -0.79 -16.74
C ALA A 213 5.36 -2.04 -15.84
N LEU A 214 4.71 -2.06 -14.68
CA LEU A 214 4.69 -3.23 -13.81
C LEU A 214 3.87 -4.38 -14.41
N LEU A 215 2.73 -4.09 -15.04
CA LEU A 215 1.95 -5.12 -15.74
C LEU A 215 2.74 -5.75 -16.89
N ASP A 216 3.47 -4.96 -17.68
CA ASP A 216 4.35 -5.46 -18.73
C ASP A 216 5.47 -6.36 -18.15
N ALA A 217 6.07 -5.96 -17.04
CA ALA A 217 7.05 -6.80 -16.34
C ALA A 217 6.45 -8.13 -15.83
N MET A 218 5.19 -8.12 -15.41
CA MET A 218 4.45 -9.28 -14.88
C MET A 218 3.99 -10.29 -15.95
N ASP A 219 3.93 -9.90 -17.23
CA ASP A 219 3.33 -10.71 -18.29
C ASP A 219 3.96 -12.11 -18.40
N GLU A 220 5.30 -12.21 -18.32
CA GLU A 220 6.02 -13.50 -18.36
C GLU A 220 5.72 -14.43 -17.17
N PHE A 221 5.16 -13.89 -16.09
CA PHE A 221 4.76 -14.63 -14.89
C PHE A 221 3.27 -14.94 -14.85
N SER A 222 2.52 -14.60 -15.91
CA SER A 222 1.06 -14.66 -15.95
C SER A 222 0.42 -13.86 -14.82
N GLY A 223 1.06 -12.75 -14.43
CA GLY A 223 0.59 -11.88 -13.37
C GLY A 223 -0.50 -10.92 -13.82
N GLY A 224 -1.07 -10.18 -12.87
CA GLY A 224 -2.05 -9.17 -13.21
C GLY A 224 -2.68 -8.48 -12.01
N PRO A 225 -3.66 -7.60 -12.28
CA PRO A 225 -4.34 -6.86 -11.24
C PRO A 225 -5.20 -7.80 -10.39
N VAL A 226 -5.18 -7.54 -9.08
CA VAL A 226 -6.03 -8.18 -8.09
C VAL A 226 -6.67 -7.10 -7.22
N GLY A 227 -7.92 -7.32 -6.84
CA GLY A 227 -8.65 -6.40 -5.98
C GLY A 227 -8.26 -6.54 -4.51
N ILE A 228 -8.70 -5.58 -3.70
CA ILE A 228 -8.35 -5.52 -2.28
C ILE A 228 -8.86 -6.72 -1.48
N SER A 229 -9.95 -7.37 -1.92
CA SER A 229 -10.50 -8.56 -1.27
C SER A 229 -9.52 -9.72 -1.30
N ALA A 230 -8.83 -9.93 -2.43
CA ALA A 230 -7.81 -10.97 -2.54
C ALA A 230 -6.65 -10.73 -1.56
N ILE A 231 -6.21 -9.49 -1.41
CA ILE A 231 -5.13 -9.14 -0.48
C ILE A 231 -5.55 -9.34 0.99
N ARG A 232 -6.79 -9.00 1.36
CA ARG A 232 -7.31 -9.24 2.71
C ARG A 232 -7.43 -10.72 3.05
N MET A 233 -7.86 -11.52 2.08
CA MET A 233 -7.90 -12.98 2.23
C MET A 233 -6.50 -13.56 2.42
N LEU A 234 -5.49 -13.07 1.69
CA LEU A 234 -4.08 -13.44 1.95
C LEU A 234 -3.63 -13.08 3.36
N ALA A 235 -4.09 -11.95 3.90
CA ALA A 235 -3.77 -11.49 5.25
C ALA A 235 -4.51 -12.28 6.36
N GLY A 236 -5.32 -13.28 6.01
CA GLY A 236 -6.07 -14.09 6.96
C GLY A 236 -7.35 -13.42 7.47
N ASN A 237 -7.86 -12.38 6.79
CA ASN A 237 -9.13 -11.75 7.13
C ASN A 237 -10.16 -11.94 6.00
N PRO A 238 -11.04 -12.97 6.09
CA PRO A 238 -12.11 -13.20 5.12
C PRO A 238 -13.35 -12.29 5.33
N GLY A 239 -13.31 -11.36 6.29
CA GLY A 239 -14.47 -10.57 6.72
C GLY A 239 -15.02 -9.64 5.63
N GLU A 240 -16.31 -9.85 5.31
CA GLU A 240 -17.20 -9.07 4.43
C GLU A 240 -17.06 -9.30 2.92
N LEU A 241 -17.41 -10.50 2.47
CA LEU A 241 -17.73 -10.77 1.06
C LEU A 241 -19.16 -11.23 0.80
N ASP A 242 -20.00 -11.36 1.84
CA ASP A 242 -21.44 -11.57 1.65
C ASP A 242 -22.19 -10.31 2.08
N GLY A 243 -22.81 -9.66 1.09
CA GLY A 243 -23.75 -8.57 1.31
C GLY A 243 -24.85 -8.99 2.27
N GLY A 244 -24.81 -8.41 3.47
CA GLY A 244 -25.91 -8.46 4.42
C GLY A 244 -27.08 -7.64 3.90
N ALA A 245 -27.96 -8.30 3.15
CA ALA A 245 -29.35 -7.91 3.10
C ALA A 245 -29.84 -7.74 4.54
N ALA A 246 -30.29 -6.54 4.88
CA ALA A 246 -30.95 -6.25 6.14
C ALA A 246 -32.19 -7.14 6.28
N GLY A 247 -32.02 -8.27 6.97
CA GLY A 247 -33.12 -9.06 7.52
C GLY A 247 -33.68 -8.31 8.72
N LYS A 248 -34.80 -7.63 8.51
CA LYS A 248 -35.72 -7.25 9.58
C LYS A 248 -36.27 -8.53 10.20
N ASN A 249 -36.09 -8.69 11.50
CA ASN A 249 -37.06 -9.34 12.38
C ASN A 249 -37.35 -8.35 13.51
#